data_AF-A0A813HMU0-F1
#
_entry.id   AF-A0A813HMU0-F1
#
_cell.length_a   1.000
_cell.length_b   1.000
_cell.length_c   1.000
_cell.angle_alpha   90.00
_cell.angle_beta   90.00
_cell.angle_gamma   90.00
#
_symmetry.space_group_name_H-M   'P 1'
#
loop_
_entity.id
_entity.type
_entity.pdbx_description
1 polymer ?
#
loop_
_entity_poly.entity_id
_entity_poly.type
_entity_poly.pdbx_seq_one_letter_code
_entity_poly.pdbx_strand_id
1 'polypeptide(L)'
;MSTIFVAISLMSLEGFRCMQNPNGKDTLQTDNSVICWAGGGHRVIVGMSVAAMLLYPVAFLALTAWASFQFGPLTVKYGIWFTSRVRFLSSRMKPDCVAYAFWWNVRNFFIAIVPVVAAGNYAAQVFLFMAAFLAWIVTQLSRCCWRFPVLNILDAAVSVTHILLLCLFALLASADEGIDRTSVGWCIVSLLITVLTSLILAAVLKIVLHLRSKIVFDLFITHHKSAAALYARQVKTVFQGMSKLTVFLDVDELECLDYIPFAVQQTRQLLVIMTKDVLRRPWCALQIATAFNNKIPISVVQINDVAVDVTISFLQDVLDSFQPADLKILSMAGISMDDLRSSYFHVASLPKTNLPLSTPDVKLNELCAQRAVGEAFFRHIKSQQVVAKEPGKLVYIVYDSRDDLQASYAYMLHHFLRKQSWDVHFMGLIVQRQEILKPKSVCVTLMSKGLLKDPIALGVAILVQRKGIPLITVVSHEGYTSLDRHDLEKMEAGTFWSQDELHKVQEVAQASDEKELFLASTSLHAVLAWQFSPQNNRQLVKQEFQIIEKRAQKELTRQTMIEESDGSSTFVRRMTKHSTTTSTTSSELGTAIANSQRIDRNLAERGVDPYGDEADCDLDSDGTVENEF
;
A
#
# COMPACT_ATOMS: atom_id res chain seq x y z
N MET A 1 -9.72 -29.79 13.28
CA MET A 1 -11.01 -29.37 13.87
C MET A 1 -12.22 -29.91 13.11
N SER A 2 -12.36 -29.68 11.80
CA SER A 2 -13.57 -30.14 11.07
C SER A 2 -13.81 -31.66 11.11
N THR A 3 -12.78 -32.49 11.03
CA THR A 3 -12.91 -33.96 11.15
C THR A 3 -13.42 -34.40 12.52
N ILE A 4 -12.90 -33.80 13.61
CA ILE A 4 -13.35 -34.06 14.99
C ILE A 4 -14.80 -33.63 15.16
N PHE A 5 -15.18 -32.46 14.63
CA PHE A 5 -16.56 -31.98 14.69
C PHE A 5 -17.53 -32.91 13.96
N VAL A 6 -17.19 -33.39 12.76
CA VAL A 6 -18.01 -34.38 12.01
C VAL A 6 -18.11 -35.70 12.78
N ALA A 7 -16.99 -36.20 13.32
CA ALA A 7 -16.98 -37.46 14.07
C ALA A 7 -17.86 -37.40 15.33
N ILE A 8 -17.71 -36.35 16.14
CA ILE A 8 -18.54 -36.17 17.36
C ILE A 8 -20.00 -35.95 16.98
N SER A 9 -20.28 -35.24 15.88
CA SER A 9 -21.66 -35.08 15.38
C SER A 9 -22.26 -36.43 14.97
N LEU A 10 -21.51 -37.28 14.25
CA LEU A 10 -21.95 -38.62 13.88
C LEU A 10 -22.21 -39.50 15.11
N MET A 11 -21.29 -39.51 16.08
CA MET A 11 -21.45 -40.27 17.33
C MET A 11 -22.68 -39.81 18.12
N SER A 12 -22.92 -38.49 18.18
CA SER A 12 -24.09 -37.93 18.86
C SER A 12 -25.40 -38.38 18.21
N LEU A 13 -25.36 -38.70 16.91
CA LEU A 13 -26.52 -39.08 16.12
C LEU A 13 -26.74 -40.60 16.02
N GLU A 14 -25.88 -41.44 16.60
CA GLU A 14 -25.98 -42.91 16.49
C GLU A 14 -27.30 -43.46 17.01
N GLY A 15 -27.85 -42.88 18.09
CA GLY A 15 -29.12 -43.29 18.69
C GLY A 15 -30.35 -43.16 17.79
N PHE A 16 -30.23 -42.47 16.65
CA PHE A 16 -31.32 -42.30 15.68
C PHE A 16 -31.23 -43.28 14.50
N ARG A 17 -30.17 -44.08 14.40
CA ARG A 17 -29.91 -44.95 13.25
C ARG A 17 -30.54 -46.32 13.45
N CYS A 18 -31.79 -46.46 13.01
CA CYS A 18 -32.49 -47.75 12.98
C CYS A 18 -32.32 -48.44 11.64
N MET A 19 -32.21 -49.77 11.65
CA MET A 19 -32.14 -50.62 10.47
C MET A 19 -33.24 -51.67 10.52
N GLN A 20 -33.93 -51.88 9.40
CA GLN A 20 -34.98 -52.87 9.28
C GLN A 20 -34.39 -54.29 9.24
N ASN A 21 -34.85 -55.17 10.13
CA ASN A 21 -34.47 -56.58 10.12
C ASN A 21 -35.44 -57.44 9.29
N PRO A 22 -34.99 -58.63 8.84
CA PRO A 22 -35.86 -59.60 8.15
C PRO A 22 -37.10 -60.04 8.94
N ASN A 23 -37.11 -59.86 10.26
CA ASN A 23 -38.26 -60.16 11.12
C ASN A 23 -39.33 -59.04 11.13
N GLY A 24 -39.16 -57.99 10.32
CA GLY A 24 -40.06 -56.86 10.22
C GLY A 24 -39.93 -55.82 11.35
N LYS A 25 -38.97 -55.98 12.27
CA LYS A 25 -38.69 -55.02 13.34
C LYS A 25 -37.45 -54.20 13.01
N ASP A 26 -37.48 -52.92 13.35
CA ASP A 26 -36.31 -52.06 13.28
C ASP A 26 -35.45 -52.24 14.54
N THR A 27 -34.14 -52.39 14.39
CA THR A 27 -33.18 -52.39 15.52
C THR A 27 -32.14 -51.30 15.36
N LEU A 28 -31.53 -50.90 16.47
CA LEU A 28 -30.45 -49.93 16.46
C LEU A 28 -29.24 -50.48 15.67
N GLN A 29 -28.69 -49.69 14.75
CA GLN A 29 -27.62 -50.13 13.86
C GLN A 29 -26.33 -50.52 14.60
N THR A 30 -26.04 -49.89 15.74
CA THR A 30 -24.86 -50.18 16.56
C THR A 30 -25.07 -51.35 17.52
N ASP A 31 -26.32 -51.68 17.86
CA ASP A 31 -26.68 -52.78 18.75
C ASP A 31 -28.03 -53.39 18.34
N ASN A 32 -27.97 -54.51 17.62
CA ASN A 32 -29.14 -55.23 17.12
C ASN A 32 -30.02 -55.82 18.24
N SER A 33 -29.57 -55.83 19.50
CA SER A 33 -30.39 -56.27 20.64
C SER A 33 -31.45 -55.23 21.03
N VAL A 34 -31.24 -53.96 20.68
CA VAL A 34 -32.15 -52.86 20.99
C VAL A 34 -33.16 -52.69 19.85
N ILE A 35 -34.41 -53.07 20.10
CA ILE A 35 -35.51 -52.87 19.15
C ILE A 35 -35.92 -51.40 19.16
N CYS A 36 -35.86 -50.75 18.00
CA CYS A 36 -36.25 -49.37 17.84
C CYS A 36 -37.73 -49.20 18.15
N TRP A 37 -38.04 -48.20 18.99
CA TRP A 37 -39.40 -47.81 19.39
C TRP A 37 -40.24 -48.86 20.13
N ALA A 38 -39.76 -50.10 20.24
CA ALA A 38 -40.39 -51.19 21.00
C ALA A 38 -39.59 -51.44 22.30
N GLY A 39 -39.99 -50.78 23.39
CA GLY A 39 -39.37 -50.91 24.71
C GLY A 39 -38.81 -49.60 25.26
N GLY A 40 -38.33 -49.63 26.51
CA GLY A 40 -37.74 -48.47 27.19
C GLY A 40 -36.31 -48.15 26.77
N GLY A 41 -35.52 -49.16 26.37
CA GLY A 41 -34.08 -49.03 26.10
C GLY A 41 -33.75 -48.02 24.98
N HIS A 42 -34.42 -48.12 23.83
CA HIS A 42 -34.19 -47.20 22.71
C HIS A 42 -34.49 -45.74 23.06
N ARG A 43 -35.56 -45.47 23.84
CA ARG A 43 -35.93 -44.11 24.25
C ARG A 43 -34.86 -43.45 25.10
N VAL A 44 -34.19 -44.23 25.97
CA VAL A 44 -33.08 -43.74 26.79
C VAL A 44 -31.88 -43.38 25.90
N ILE A 45 -31.53 -44.23 24.94
CA ILE A 45 -30.43 -43.97 23.99
C ILE A 45 -30.72 -42.72 23.15
N VAL A 46 -31.93 -42.58 22.60
CA VAL A 46 -32.35 -41.37 21.87
C VAL A 46 -32.25 -40.12 22.76
N GLY A 47 -32.70 -40.21 24.02
CA GLY A 47 -32.59 -39.10 24.98
C GLY A 47 -31.13 -38.67 25.22
N MET A 48 -30.21 -39.63 25.36
CA MET A 48 -28.77 -39.34 25.47
C MET A 48 -28.20 -38.74 24.18
N SER A 49 -28.61 -39.23 23.01
CA SER A 49 -28.23 -38.65 21.70
C SER A 49 -28.70 -37.21 21.52
N VAL A 50 -29.94 -36.89 21.91
CA VAL A 50 -30.44 -35.51 21.91
C VAL A 50 -29.59 -34.62 22.81
N ALA A 51 -29.31 -35.08 24.05
CA ALA A 51 -28.48 -34.34 24.98
C ALA A 51 -27.06 -34.09 24.43
N ALA A 52 -26.42 -35.12 23.85
CA ALA A 52 -25.10 -35.01 23.22
C ALA A 52 -25.11 -34.04 22.03
N MET A 53 -26.14 -34.09 21.18
CA MET A 53 -26.31 -33.20 20.03
C MET A 53 -26.48 -31.73 20.46
N LEU A 54 -27.27 -31.48 21.50
CA LEU A 54 -27.47 -30.13 22.04
C LEU A 54 -26.18 -29.59 22.69
N LEU A 55 -25.51 -30.42 23.48
CA LEU A 55 -24.34 -30.01 24.26
C LEU A 55 -23.12 -29.69 23.38
N TYR A 56 -22.92 -30.42 22.27
CA TYR A 56 -21.74 -30.24 21.43
C TYR A 56 -22.04 -29.66 20.03
N PRO A 57 -22.61 -30.38 19.04
CA PRO A 57 -22.81 -29.83 17.71
C PRO A 57 -23.58 -28.51 17.68
N VAL A 58 -24.70 -28.43 18.39
CA VAL A 58 -25.57 -27.24 18.40
C VAL A 58 -24.91 -26.08 19.15
N ALA A 59 -24.37 -26.32 20.34
CA ALA A 59 -23.67 -25.28 21.11
C ALA A 59 -22.44 -24.73 20.35
N PHE A 60 -21.67 -25.61 19.68
CA PHE A 60 -20.53 -25.20 18.86
C PHE A 60 -20.97 -24.37 17.65
N LEU A 61 -22.03 -24.77 16.94
CA LEU A 61 -22.58 -23.99 15.84
C LEU A 61 -23.10 -22.63 16.32
N ALA A 62 -23.79 -22.57 17.46
CA ALA A 62 -24.26 -21.31 18.03
C ALA A 62 -23.10 -20.37 18.40
N LEU A 63 -22.06 -20.89 19.05
CA LEU A 63 -20.87 -20.11 19.42
C LEU A 63 -20.12 -19.61 18.19
N THR A 64 -19.92 -20.47 17.19
CA THR A 64 -19.22 -20.08 15.96
C THR A 64 -20.05 -19.13 15.09
N ALA A 65 -21.37 -19.24 15.09
CA ALA A 65 -22.28 -18.27 14.48
C ALA A 65 -22.13 -16.91 15.14
N TRP A 66 -22.28 -16.84 16.46
CA TRP A 66 -22.15 -15.61 17.23
C TRP A 66 -20.80 -14.94 16.96
N ALA A 67 -19.70 -15.67 17.10
CA ALA A 67 -18.36 -15.15 16.87
C ALA A 67 -18.14 -14.66 15.43
N SER A 68 -18.71 -15.34 14.43
CA SER A 68 -18.49 -15.01 13.01
C SER A 68 -19.35 -13.84 12.54
N PHE A 69 -20.60 -13.73 13.01
CA PHE A 69 -21.49 -12.60 12.68
C PHE A 69 -21.18 -11.33 13.49
N GLN A 70 -20.63 -11.47 14.70
CA GLN A 70 -20.19 -10.35 15.53
C GLN A 70 -18.70 -10.04 15.36
N PHE A 71 -18.03 -10.58 14.34
CA PHE A 71 -16.58 -10.47 14.20
C PHE A 71 -16.09 -9.02 14.14
N GLY A 72 -16.75 -8.15 13.36
CA GLY A 72 -16.40 -6.73 13.25
C GLY A 72 -16.53 -5.98 14.58
N PRO A 73 -17.74 -5.89 15.17
CA PRO A 73 -17.96 -5.20 16.45
C PRO A 73 -17.07 -5.73 17.58
N LEU A 74 -16.88 -7.06 17.68
CA LEU A 74 -16.05 -7.66 18.71
C LEU A 74 -14.55 -7.42 18.46
N THR A 75 -14.12 -7.32 17.21
CA THR A 75 -12.73 -6.95 16.89
C THR A 75 -12.45 -5.50 17.25
N VAL A 76 -13.41 -4.58 17.02
CA VAL A 76 -13.27 -3.18 17.46
C VAL A 76 -13.25 -3.09 18.99
N LYS A 77 -14.17 -3.79 19.67
CA LYS A 77 -14.31 -3.72 21.14
C LYS A 77 -13.18 -4.41 21.91
N TYR A 78 -12.78 -5.60 21.48
CA TYR A 78 -11.83 -6.46 22.22
C TYR A 78 -10.46 -6.58 21.52
N GLY A 79 -10.30 -5.94 20.37
CA GLY A 79 -9.06 -5.91 19.61
C GLY A 79 -8.54 -7.29 19.24
N ILE A 80 -7.22 -7.41 19.27
CA ILE A 80 -6.50 -8.62 18.87
C ILE A 80 -6.74 -9.80 19.83
N TRP A 81 -7.16 -9.56 21.08
CA TRP A 81 -7.42 -10.68 22.01
C TRP A 81 -8.56 -11.57 21.49
N PHE A 82 -9.63 -10.94 21.02
CA PHE A 82 -10.73 -11.64 20.37
C PHE A 82 -10.26 -12.32 19.08
N THR A 83 -9.58 -11.60 18.17
CA THR A 83 -9.14 -12.18 16.89
C THR A 83 -8.20 -13.37 17.07
N SER A 84 -7.37 -13.37 18.12
CA SER A 84 -6.50 -14.49 18.49
C SER A 84 -7.30 -15.71 18.96
N ARG A 85 -8.34 -15.52 19.80
CA ARG A 85 -9.22 -16.60 20.28
C ARG A 85 -10.04 -17.23 19.17
N VAL A 86 -10.52 -16.42 18.22
CA VAL A 86 -11.31 -16.90 17.06
C VAL A 86 -10.45 -17.15 15.83
N ARG A 87 -9.11 -17.16 15.95
CA ARG A 87 -8.18 -17.36 14.84
C ARG A 87 -8.46 -18.64 14.06
N PHE A 88 -8.93 -19.70 14.72
CA PHE A 88 -9.29 -20.95 14.06
C PHE A 88 -10.46 -20.81 13.08
N LEU A 89 -11.34 -19.81 13.25
CA LEU A 89 -12.43 -19.45 12.33
C LEU A 89 -11.95 -18.45 11.27
N SER A 90 -11.33 -17.36 11.69
CA SER A 90 -11.06 -16.20 10.82
C SER A 90 -9.78 -16.30 10.01
N SER A 91 -8.75 -17.01 10.47
CA SER A 91 -7.41 -16.99 9.84
C SER A 91 -7.39 -17.46 8.38
N ARG A 92 -8.35 -18.28 7.99
CA ARG A 92 -8.42 -18.87 6.64
C ARG A 92 -9.30 -18.07 5.68
N MET A 93 -10.15 -17.18 6.21
CA MET A 93 -11.12 -16.41 5.44
C MET A 93 -10.57 -15.02 5.12
N LYS A 94 -11.08 -14.42 4.05
CA LYS A 94 -10.92 -12.98 3.83
C LYS A 94 -11.63 -12.19 4.95
N PRO A 95 -11.16 -10.99 5.31
CA PRO A 95 -11.82 -10.15 6.30
C PRO A 95 -13.32 -9.93 6.02
N ASP A 96 -13.69 -9.78 4.74
CA ASP A 96 -15.09 -9.54 4.34
C ASP A 96 -15.97 -10.80 4.33
N CYS A 97 -15.37 -11.97 4.56
CA CYS A 97 -16.03 -13.27 4.43
C CYS A 97 -15.93 -14.12 5.70
N VAL A 98 -15.68 -13.51 6.88
CA VAL A 98 -15.53 -14.27 8.13
C VAL A 98 -16.80 -15.05 8.50
N ALA A 99 -17.98 -14.53 8.18
CA ALA A 99 -19.26 -15.24 8.32
C ALA A 99 -19.28 -16.61 7.59
N TYR A 100 -18.47 -16.77 6.55
CA TYR A 100 -18.36 -18.03 5.80
C TYR A 100 -17.75 -19.17 6.63
N ALA A 101 -16.96 -18.87 7.67
CA ALA A 101 -16.44 -19.87 8.59
C ALA A 101 -17.55 -20.60 9.37
N PHE A 102 -18.65 -19.91 9.68
CA PHE A 102 -19.83 -20.55 10.25
C PHE A 102 -20.51 -21.50 9.25
N TRP A 103 -20.73 -21.06 8.01
CA TRP A 103 -21.35 -21.88 6.96
C TRP A 103 -20.52 -23.13 6.64
N TRP A 104 -19.20 -23.05 6.73
CA TRP A 104 -18.31 -24.21 6.66
C TRP A 104 -18.65 -25.27 7.72
N ASN A 105 -18.92 -24.85 8.96
CA ASN A 105 -19.32 -25.77 10.04
C ASN A 105 -20.74 -26.32 9.83
N VAL A 106 -21.66 -25.50 9.30
CA VAL A 106 -23.02 -25.95 8.93
C VAL A 106 -22.96 -27.06 7.87
N ARG A 107 -22.15 -26.90 6.82
CA ARG A 107 -21.90 -27.96 5.82
C ARG A 107 -21.43 -29.26 6.48
N ASN A 108 -20.45 -29.17 7.37
CA ASN A 108 -19.90 -30.35 8.07
C ASN A 108 -20.96 -31.04 8.95
N PHE A 109 -21.81 -30.25 9.61
CA PHE A 109 -22.91 -30.80 10.40
C PHE A 109 -23.96 -31.48 9.51
N PHE A 110 -24.30 -30.88 8.36
CA PHE A 110 -25.21 -31.49 7.39
C PHE A 110 -24.70 -32.84 6.88
N ILE A 111 -23.39 -32.94 6.59
CA ILE A 111 -22.75 -34.20 6.20
C ILE A 111 -22.94 -35.29 7.29
N ALA A 112 -22.91 -34.93 8.57
CA ALA A 112 -23.17 -35.88 9.66
C ALA A 112 -24.65 -36.28 9.79
N ILE A 113 -25.58 -35.41 9.39
CA ILE A 113 -27.03 -35.65 9.47
C ILE A 113 -27.53 -36.60 8.37
N VAL A 114 -26.97 -36.55 7.16
CA VAL A 114 -27.48 -37.31 6.01
C VAL A 114 -27.66 -38.81 6.28
N PRO A 115 -26.70 -39.54 6.88
CA PRO A 115 -26.86 -40.97 7.17
C PRO A 115 -28.00 -41.31 8.14
N VAL A 116 -28.47 -40.32 8.90
CA VAL A 116 -29.53 -40.45 9.90
C VAL A 116 -30.88 -40.20 9.27
N VAL A 117 -31.00 -39.09 8.52
CA VAL A 117 -32.26 -38.68 7.87
C VAL A 117 -32.67 -39.68 6.80
N ALA A 118 -31.71 -40.21 6.04
CA ALA A 118 -31.95 -41.21 5.02
C ALA A 118 -31.48 -42.60 5.47
N ALA A 119 -31.66 -42.93 6.76
CA ALA A 119 -31.38 -44.27 7.27
C ALA A 119 -32.19 -45.31 6.47
N GLY A 120 -31.51 -46.35 5.96
CA GLY A 120 -32.13 -47.40 5.15
C GLY A 120 -32.38 -47.07 3.68
N ASN A 121 -32.17 -45.83 3.22
CA ASN A 121 -32.29 -45.46 1.81
C ASN A 121 -30.97 -44.89 1.26
N TYR A 122 -30.14 -45.77 0.71
CA TYR A 122 -28.83 -45.40 0.15
C TYR A 122 -28.94 -44.38 -1.00
N ALA A 123 -29.96 -44.48 -1.85
CA ALA A 123 -30.16 -43.54 -2.95
C ALA A 123 -30.44 -42.12 -2.42
N ALA A 124 -31.28 -42.00 -1.40
CA ALA A 124 -31.55 -40.72 -0.74
C ALA A 124 -30.30 -40.18 -0.02
N GLN A 125 -29.48 -41.03 0.61
CA GLN A 125 -28.21 -40.59 1.20
C GLN A 125 -27.27 -39.98 0.16
N VAL A 126 -27.03 -40.70 -0.95
CA VAL A 126 -26.18 -40.21 -2.05
C VAL A 126 -26.72 -38.88 -2.58
N PHE A 127 -28.02 -38.80 -2.85
CA PHE A 127 -28.64 -37.59 -3.37
C PHE A 127 -28.47 -36.39 -2.43
N LEU A 128 -28.74 -36.56 -1.13
CA LEU A 128 -28.59 -35.50 -0.14
C LEU A 128 -27.12 -35.04 0.01
N PHE A 129 -26.16 -35.98 -0.02
CA PHE A 129 -24.74 -35.61 -0.04
C PHE A 129 -24.37 -34.82 -1.30
N MET A 130 -24.81 -35.26 -2.48
CA MET A 130 -24.56 -34.55 -3.74
C MET A 130 -25.15 -33.14 -3.71
N ALA A 131 -26.40 -33.00 -3.25
CA ALA A 131 -27.04 -31.69 -3.10
C ALA A 131 -26.26 -30.77 -2.16
N ALA A 132 -25.77 -31.29 -1.02
CA ALA A 132 -24.96 -30.52 -0.07
C ALA A 132 -23.64 -30.05 -0.67
N PHE A 133 -22.91 -30.92 -1.39
CA PHE A 133 -21.65 -30.55 -2.03
C PHE A 133 -21.84 -29.60 -3.22
N LEU A 134 -22.92 -29.74 -3.99
CA LEU A 134 -23.26 -28.82 -5.08
C LEU A 134 -23.62 -27.43 -4.54
N ALA A 135 -24.47 -27.36 -3.53
CA ALA A 135 -24.80 -26.10 -2.86
C ALA A 135 -23.53 -25.44 -2.32
N TRP A 136 -22.64 -26.22 -1.68
CA TRP A 136 -21.35 -25.74 -1.20
C TRP A 136 -20.46 -25.19 -2.32
N ILE A 137 -20.32 -25.90 -3.44
CA ILE A 137 -19.50 -25.46 -4.58
C ILE A 137 -20.05 -24.16 -5.15
N VAL A 138 -21.37 -24.03 -5.31
CA VAL A 138 -22.00 -22.81 -5.83
C VAL A 138 -21.72 -21.63 -4.89
N THR A 139 -21.95 -21.79 -3.58
CA THR A 139 -21.68 -20.71 -2.62
C THR A 139 -20.20 -20.35 -2.59
N GLN A 140 -19.32 -21.36 -2.61
CA GLN A 140 -17.88 -21.14 -2.55
C GLN A 140 -17.34 -20.45 -3.81
N LEU A 141 -17.67 -20.93 -5.00
CA LEU A 141 -17.21 -20.31 -6.24
C LEU A 141 -17.74 -18.89 -6.41
N SER A 142 -18.98 -18.61 -5.95
CA SER A 142 -19.56 -17.28 -6.04
C SER A 142 -18.88 -16.24 -5.15
N ARG A 143 -18.38 -16.64 -3.97
CA ARG A 143 -17.83 -15.70 -2.97
C ARG A 143 -16.31 -15.75 -2.86
N CYS A 144 -15.67 -16.85 -3.27
CA CYS A 144 -14.23 -17.06 -3.15
C CYS A 144 -13.67 -16.63 -1.78
N CYS A 145 -14.28 -17.16 -0.71
CA CYS A 145 -14.10 -16.67 0.66
C CYS A 145 -12.73 -16.96 1.26
N TRP A 146 -11.98 -17.91 0.72
CA TRP A 146 -10.65 -18.23 1.25
C TRP A 146 -9.67 -17.09 1.00
N ARG A 147 -8.86 -16.78 2.02
CA ARG A 147 -7.84 -15.72 1.98
C ARG A 147 -6.87 -15.89 0.81
N PHE A 148 -6.48 -17.14 0.52
CA PHE A 148 -5.58 -17.47 -0.57
C PHE A 148 -6.36 -18.02 -1.78
N PRO A 149 -6.19 -17.45 -3.00
CA PRO A 149 -6.87 -17.91 -4.22
C PRO A 149 -6.71 -19.42 -4.47
N VAL A 150 -5.53 -19.97 -4.20
CA VAL A 150 -5.25 -21.41 -4.36
C VAL A 150 -6.16 -22.31 -3.52
N LEU A 151 -6.54 -21.86 -2.31
CA LEU A 151 -7.43 -22.64 -1.44
C LEU A 151 -8.86 -22.67 -1.98
N ASN A 152 -9.29 -21.63 -2.70
CA ASN A 152 -10.59 -21.62 -3.37
C ASN A 152 -10.67 -22.70 -4.46
N ILE A 153 -9.61 -22.82 -5.27
CA ILE A 153 -9.49 -23.85 -6.31
C ILE A 153 -9.43 -25.24 -5.68
N LEU A 154 -8.65 -25.39 -4.62
CA LEU A 154 -8.47 -26.65 -3.91
C LEU A 154 -9.79 -27.17 -3.32
N ASP A 155 -10.53 -26.32 -2.60
CA ASP A 155 -11.81 -26.70 -1.99
C ASP A 155 -12.87 -27.07 -3.04
N ALA A 156 -12.87 -26.36 -4.18
CA ALA A 156 -13.71 -26.71 -5.32
C ALA A 156 -13.34 -28.09 -5.92
N ALA A 157 -12.05 -28.32 -6.18
CA ALA A 157 -11.55 -29.60 -6.73
C ALA A 157 -11.84 -30.79 -5.79
N VAL A 158 -11.65 -30.60 -4.49
CA VAL A 158 -11.98 -31.61 -3.47
C VAL A 158 -13.48 -31.87 -3.47
N SER A 159 -14.32 -30.83 -3.53
CA SER A 159 -15.79 -31.01 -3.52
C SER A 159 -16.29 -31.70 -4.80
N VAL A 160 -15.73 -31.39 -5.98
CA VAL A 160 -16.01 -32.09 -7.23
C VAL A 160 -15.60 -33.57 -7.13
N THR A 161 -14.44 -33.85 -6.54
CA THR A 161 -13.99 -35.23 -6.29
C THR A 161 -14.99 -35.99 -5.41
N HIS A 162 -15.48 -35.38 -4.34
CA HIS A 162 -16.48 -36.01 -3.47
C HIS A 162 -17.77 -36.33 -4.22
N ILE A 163 -18.25 -35.43 -5.09
CA ILE A 163 -19.41 -35.68 -5.94
C ILE A 163 -19.15 -36.86 -6.88
N LEU A 164 -18.00 -36.91 -7.54
CA LEU A 164 -17.63 -38.04 -8.41
C LEU A 164 -17.57 -39.37 -7.65
N LEU A 165 -16.97 -39.36 -6.45
CA LEU A 165 -16.94 -40.54 -5.59
C LEU A 165 -18.35 -41.01 -5.21
N LEU A 166 -19.25 -40.09 -4.87
CA LEU A 166 -20.65 -40.41 -4.57
C LEU A 166 -21.38 -41.01 -5.77
N CYS A 167 -21.15 -40.51 -6.98
CA CYS A 167 -21.67 -41.12 -8.20
C CYS A 167 -21.18 -42.56 -8.39
N LEU A 168 -19.88 -42.82 -8.18
CA LEU A 168 -19.30 -44.15 -8.28
C LEU A 168 -19.83 -45.10 -7.20
N PHE A 169 -20.03 -44.62 -5.96
CA PHE A 169 -20.65 -45.40 -4.90
C PHE A 169 -22.12 -45.71 -5.19
N ALA A 170 -22.85 -44.79 -5.81
CA ALA A 170 -24.23 -45.04 -6.24
C ALA A 170 -24.32 -46.16 -7.28
N LEU A 171 -23.39 -46.15 -8.25
CA LEU A 171 -23.27 -47.23 -9.25
C LEU A 171 -22.92 -48.57 -8.59
N LEU A 172 -22.05 -48.55 -7.58
CA LEU A 172 -21.70 -49.78 -6.84
C LEU A 172 -22.87 -50.33 -6.03
N ALA A 173 -23.67 -49.45 -5.41
CA ALA A 173 -24.84 -49.83 -4.63
C ALA A 173 -26.00 -50.36 -5.49
N SER A 174 -26.07 -49.94 -6.76
CA SER A 174 -27.10 -50.34 -7.74
C SER A 174 -26.61 -51.37 -8.77
N ALA A 175 -25.44 -51.98 -8.55
CA ALA A 175 -24.87 -52.94 -9.47
C ALA A 175 -25.66 -54.26 -9.47
N ASP A 176 -26.67 -54.32 -10.35
CA ASP A 176 -27.32 -55.52 -10.86
C ASP A 176 -26.31 -56.35 -11.71
N GLU A 177 -26.69 -57.56 -12.14
CA GLU A 177 -25.81 -58.52 -12.86
C GLU A 177 -25.09 -57.95 -14.10
N GLY A 178 -25.52 -56.79 -14.64
CA GLY A 178 -24.91 -56.15 -15.81
C GLY A 178 -23.73 -55.21 -15.54
N ILE A 179 -23.50 -54.74 -14.30
CA ILE A 179 -22.39 -53.81 -14.00
C ILE A 179 -21.28 -54.55 -13.26
N ASP A 180 -20.11 -54.66 -13.88
CA ASP A 180 -18.92 -55.22 -13.24
C ASP A 180 -18.45 -54.32 -12.08
N ARG A 181 -18.70 -54.78 -10.85
CA ARG A 181 -18.29 -54.12 -9.61
C ARG A 181 -16.77 -53.91 -9.54
N THR A 182 -16.01 -54.79 -10.17
CA THR A 182 -14.54 -54.71 -10.22
C THR A 182 -14.10 -53.46 -10.97
N SER A 183 -14.70 -53.20 -12.14
CA SER A 183 -14.45 -52.01 -12.95
C SER A 183 -14.78 -50.72 -12.19
N VAL A 184 -15.95 -50.64 -11.54
CA VAL A 184 -16.32 -49.47 -10.72
C VAL A 184 -15.35 -49.29 -9.54
N GLY A 185 -14.95 -50.38 -8.89
CA GLY A 185 -13.96 -50.37 -7.82
C GLY A 185 -12.61 -49.79 -8.26
N TRP A 186 -12.10 -50.20 -9.42
CA TRP A 186 -10.88 -49.62 -10.00
C TRP A 186 -11.03 -48.12 -10.30
N CYS A 187 -12.18 -47.67 -10.82
CA CYS A 187 -12.43 -46.24 -11.02
C CYS A 187 -12.33 -45.45 -9.71
N ILE A 188 -12.87 -45.98 -8.59
CA ILE A 188 -12.79 -45.35 -7.27
C ILE A 188 -11.33 -45.27 -6.81
N VAL A 189 -10.60 -46.39 -6.88
CA VAL A 189 -9.18 -46.46 -6.46
C VAL A 189 -8.32 -45.52 -7.29
N SER A 190 -8.47 -45.51 -8.62
CA SER A 190 -7.74 -44.62 -9.51
C SER A 190 -8.03 -43.15 -9.21
N LEU A 191 -9.30 -42.77 -9.03
CA LEU A 191 -9.68 -41.40 -8.68
C LEU A 191 -9.03 -40.94 -7.37
N LEU A 192 -9.05 -41.79 -6.33
CA LEU A 192 -8.43 -41.50 -5.04
C LEU A 192 -6.91 -41.34 -5.15
N ILE A 193 -6.24 -42.23 -5.89
CA ILE A 193 -4.79 -42.14 -6.13
C ILE A 193 -4.45 -40.86 -6.89
N THR A 194 -5.20 -40.50 -7.94
CA THR A 194 -4.98 -39.28 -8.71
C THR A 194 -5.11 -38.02 -7.84
N VAL A 195 -6.13 -37.96 -6.98
CA VAL A 195 -6.31 -36.82 -6.07
C VAL A 195 -5.21 -36.77 -5.02
N LEU A 196 -4.88 -37.88 -4.37
CA LEU A 196 -3.81 -37.90 -3.38
C LEU A 196 -2.44 -37.52 -3.98
N THR A 197 -2.11 -38.07 -5.15
CA THR A 197 -0.85 -37.76 -5.84
C THR A 197 -0.77 -36.30 -6.29
N SER A 198 -1.87 -35.73 -6.82
CA SER A 198 -1.92 -34.31 -7.19
C SER A 198 -1.78 -33.37 -5.98
N LEU A 199 -2.39 -33.71 -4.84
CA LEU A 199 -2.23 -32.95 -3.59
C LEU A 199 -0.80 -32.99 -3.07
N ILE A 200 -0.17 -34.17 -3.07
CA ILE A 200 1.23 -34.34 -2.67
C ILE A 200 2.14 -33.56 -3.64
N LEU A 201 1.93 -33.66 -4.94
CA LEU A 201 2.72 -32.94 -5.93
C LEU A 201 2.58 -31.42 -5.78
N ALA A 202 1.37 -30.92 -5.54
CA ALA A 202 1.14 -29.50 -5.29
C ALA A 202 1.82 -29.04 -3.99
N ALA A 203 1.77 -29.85 -2.92
CA ALA A 203 2.46 -29.58 -1.66
C ALA A 203 3.98 -29.55 -1.85
N VAL A 204 4.55 -30.57 -2.51
CA VAL A 204 5.98 -30.64 -2.82
C VAL A 204 6.41 -29.47 -3.70
N LEU A 205 5.68 -29.18 -4.78
CA LEU A 205 5.96 -28.04 -5.64
C LEU A 205 5.93 -26.73 -4.84
N LYS A 206 4.95 -26.56 -3.94
CA LYS A 206 4.87 -25.36 -3.10
C LYS A 206 6.03 -25.28 -2.11
N ILE A 207 6.43 -26.39 -1.50
CA ILE A 207 7.61 -26.47 -0.63
C ILE A 207 8.87 -26.13 -1.43
N VAL A 208 9.08 -26.72 -2.60
CA VAL A 208 10.22 -26.43 -3.48
C VAL A 208 10.23 -24.97 -3.90
N LEU A 209 9.09 -24.40 -4.27
CA LEU A 209 8.95 -22.97 -4.60
C LEU A 209 9.17 -22.06 -3.39
N HIS A 210 8.81 -22.51 -2.18
CA HIS A 210 9.02 -21.78 -0.94
C HIS A 210 10.50 -21.81 -0.52
N LEU A 211 11.16 -22.96 -0.65
CA LEU A 211 12.59 -23.13 -0.43
C LEU A 211 13.42 -22.37 -1.47
N ARG A 212 12.90 -22.20 -2.69
CA ARG A 212 13.43 -21.25 -3.68
C ARG A 212 12.92 -19.84 -3.39
N SER A 213 12.99 -19.37 -2.14
CA SER A 213 12.49 -18.04 -1.76
C SER A 213 13.04 -17.03 -2.76
N LYS A 214 12.15 -16.56 -3.64
CA LYS A 214 12.54 -15.58 -4.61
C LYS A 214 12.68 -14.31 -3.81
N ILE A 215 13.89 -13.78 -3.79
CA ILE A 215 14.07 -12.38 -3.47
C ILE A 215 13.15 -11.62 -4.43
N VAL A 216 12.13 -10.97 -3.87
CA VAL A 216 11.14 -10.20 -4.63
C VAL A 216 11.59 -8.77 -4.77
N PHE A 217 12.29 -8.25 -3.76
CA PHE A 217 12.75 -6.88 -3.71
C PHE A 217 14.27 -6.84 -3.63
N ASP A 218 14.88 -5.98 -4.44
CA ASP A 218 16.30 -5.73 -4.32
C ASP A 218 16.59 -4.85 -3.10
N LEU A 219 15.74 -3.85 -2.84
CA LEU A 219 15.92 -2.93 -1.73
C LEU A 219 14.61 -2.70 -0.98
N PHE A 220 14.67 -2.72 0.35
CA PHE A 220 13.57 -2.30 1.23
C PHE A 220 14.01 -1.02 1.95
N ILE A 221 13.18 0.03 1.94
CA ILE A 221 13.49 1.29 2.62
C ILE A 221 12.66 1.42 3.89
N THR A 222 13.32 1.42 5.04
CA THR A 222 12.73 1.71 6.35
C THR A 222 12.92 3.18 6.69
N HIS A 223 11.86 3.87 7.09
CA HIS A 223 11.89 5.30 7.38
C HIS A 223 10.80 5.72 8.37
N HIS A 224 11.00 6.88 9.01
CA HIS A 224 9.96 7.53 9.81
C HIS A 224 8.97 8.26 8.90
N LYS A 225 7.65 8.00 9.04
CA LYS A 225 6.62 8.54 8.12
C LYS A 225 6.63 10.06 8.08
N SER A 226 6.43 10.74 9.21
CA SER A 226 6.33 12.21 9.22
C SER A 226 7.67 12.90 8.94
N ALA A 227 8.78 12.35 9.43
CA ALA A 227 10.09 13.00 9.30
C ALA A 227 10.80 12.71 7.96
N ALA A 228 10.51 11.58 7.31
CA ALA A 228 11.31 11.11 6.17
C ALA A 228 10.54 10.46 5.01
N ALA A 229 9.20 10.48 4.97
CA ALA A 229 8.46 9.88 3.86
C ALA A 229 8.85 10.47 2.49
N LEU A 230 8.99 11.79 2.41
CA LEU A 230 9.38 12.46 1.17
C LEU A 230 10.78 12.04 0.71
N TYR A 231 11.75 12.05 1.63
CA TYR A 231 13.12 11.63 1.35
C TYR A 231 13.20 10.14 0.99
N ALA A 232 12.44 9.27 1.67
CA ALA A 232 12.38 7.85 1.34
C ALA A 232 11.88 7.63 -0.10
N ARG A 233 10.89 8.42 -0.54
CA ARG A 233 10.41 8.39 -1.92
C ARG A 233 11.41 8.97 -2.91
N GLN A 234 12.15 10.01 -2.56
CA GLN A 234 13.27 10.50 -3.38
C GLN A 234 14.36 9.42 -3.52
N VAL A 235 14.78 8.78 -2.43
CA VAL A 235 15.78 7.70 -2.44
C VAL A 235 15.30 6.54 -3.30
N LYS A 236 14.04 6.12 -3.16
CA LYS A 236 13.42 5.13 -4.06
C LYS A 236 13.54 5.55 -5.53
N THR A 237 13.26 6.81 -5.82
CA THR A 237 13.32 7.40 -7.16
C THR A 237 14.75 7.40 -7.73
N VAL A 238 15.75 7.72 -6.90
CA VAL A 238 17.18 7.65 -7.26
C VAL A 238 17.54 6.21 -7.68
N PHE A 239 17.28 5.21 -6.83
CA PHE A 239 17.60 3.82 -7.13
C PHE A 239 16.90 3.28 -8.39
N GLN A 240 15.62 3.65 -8.57
CA GLN A 240 14.85 3.30 -9.76
C GLN A 240 15.22 4.08 -11.03
N GLY A 241 16.02 5.15 -10.92
CA GLY A 241 16.57 5.89 -12.07
C GLY A 241 17.92 5.39 -12.53
N MET A 242 18.68 4.79 -11.62
CA MET A 242 19.98 4.21 -11.94
C MET A 242 19.84 2.84 -12.62
N SER A 243 18.72 2.15 -12.38
CA SER A 243 18.58 0.73 -12.72
C SER A 243 17.15 0.21 -12.68
N LYS A 244 16.97 -1.06 -13.08
CA LYS A 244 15.70 -1.79 -12.97
C LYS A 244 15.46 -2.39 -11.57
N LEU A 245 16.04 -1.81 -10.53
CA LEU A 245 15.87 -2.28 -9.16
C LEU A 245 14.40 -2.28 -8.72
N THR A 246 14.02 -3.35 -8.04
CA THR A 246 12.75 -3.46 -7.34
C THR A 246 12.91 -2.93 -5.92
N VAL A 247 12.36 -1.73 -5.69
CA VAL A 247 12.47 -1.04 -4.39
C VAL A 247 11.12 -1.04 -3.70
N PHE A 248 11.05 -1.68 -2.54
CA PHE A 248 9.88 -1.68 -1.67
C PHE A 248 9.89 -0.45 -0.75
N LEU A 249 8.74 0.21 -0.67
CA LEU A 249 8.48 1.34 0.22
C LEU A 249 7.06 1.18 0.75
N ASP A 250 6.92 1.11 2.07
CA ASP A 250 5.66 0.79 2.75
C ASP A 250 4.51 1.78 2.47
N VAL A 251 4.80 3.06 2.31
CA VAL A 251 3.79 4.09 1.95
C VAL A 251 3.12 3.84 0.59
N ASP A 252 3.71 3.01 -0.28
CA ASP A 252 3.07 2.61 -1.53
C ASP A 252 2.09 1.43 -1.36
N GLU A 253 2.12 0.71 -0.23
CA GLU A 253 1.40 -0.57 0.01
C GLU A 253 0.69 -0.58 1.38
N LEU A 254 0.14 0.56 1.82
CA LEU A 254 -0.47 0.75 3.15
C LEU A 254 -1.67 -0.18 3.44
N GLU A 255 -2.27 -0.79 2.43
CA GLU A 255 -3.47 -1.63 2.56
C GLU A 255 -3.21 -2.94 3.32
N CYS A 256 -1.96 -3.39 3.44
CA CYS A 256 -1.64 -4.69 4.05
C CYS A 256 -0.34 -4.65 4.87
N LEU A 257 -0.37 -3.97 6.03
CA LEU A 257 0.78 -3.88 6.94
C LEU A 257 1.27 -5.26 7.45
N ASP A 258 0.38 -6.26 7.52
CA ASP A 258 0.73 -7.66 7.84
C ASP A 258 1.79 -8.25 6.88
N TYR A 259 1.91 -7.71 5.67
CA TYR A 259 2.85 -8.18 4.67
C TYR A 259 4.29 -7.66 4.90
N ILE A 260 4.47 -6.65 5.74
CA ILE A 260 5.76 -5.97 5.93
C ILE A 260 6.89 -6.93 6.35
N PRO A 261 6.74 -7.79 7.39
CA PRO A 261 7.82 -8.72 7.77
C PRO A 261 8.21 -9.66 6.63
N PHE A 262 7.24 -10.10 5.83
CA PHE A 262 7.48 -10.97 4.70
C PHE A 262 8.18 -10.23 3.55
N ALA A 263 7.78 -8.99 3.26
CA ALA A 263 8.47 -8.14 2.29
C ALA A 263 9.93 -7.91 2.67
N VAL A 264 10.21 -7.68 3.97
CA VAL A 264 11.58 -7.60 4.49
C VAL A 264 12.30 -8.94 4.28
N GLN A 265 11.72 -10.07 4.69
CA GLN A 265 12.34 -11.40 4.49
C GLN A 265 12.67 -11.71 3.01
N GLN A 266 11.96 -11.08 2.08
CA GLN A 266 12.16 -11.23 0.64
C GLN A 266 12.98 -10.11 0.00
N THR A 267 13.64 -9.27 0.79
CA THR A 267 14.55 -8.23 0.28
C THR A 267 16.00 -8.70 0.26
N ARG A 268 16.79 -8.23 -0.70
CA ARG A 268 18.26 -8.43 -0.70
C ARG A 268 18.96 -7.56 0.33
N GLN A 269 18.46 -6.35 0.55
CA GLN A 269 19.07 -5.38 1.44
C GLN A 269 18.00 -4.49 2.08
N LEU A 270 18.22 -4.18 3.36
CA LEU A 270 17.45 -3.19 4.09
C LEU A 270 18.24 -1.87 4.14
N LEU A 271 17.63 -0.78 3.72
CA LEU A 271 18.16 0.58 3.85
C LEU A 271 17.36 1.31 4.93
N VAL A 272 18.02 1.65 6.03
CA VAL A 272 17.43 2.38 7.16
C VAL A 272 17.77 3.86 7.03
N ILE A 273 16.75 4.69 6.83
CA ILE A 273 16.88 6.15 6.87
C ILE A 273 16.85 6.59 8.33
N MET A 274 18.02 6.93 8.85
CA MET A 274 18.22 7.30 10.24
C MET A 274 17.67 8.71 10.49
N THR A 275 16.58 8.77 11.26
CA THR A 275 16.02 10.00 11.85
C THR A 275 15.96 9.82 13.36
N LYS A 276 15.63 10.88 14.11
CA LYS A 276 15.52 10.79 15.57
C LYS A 276 14.46 9.78 16.04
N ASP A 277 13.41 9.58 15.23
CA ASP A 277 12.23 8.81 15.65
C ASP A 277 12.08 7.47 14.91
N VAL A 278 12.95 7.16 13.95
CA VAL A 278 12.84 5.88 13.19
C VAL A 278 12.94 4.66 14.11
N LEU A 279 13.77 4.72 15.17
CA LEU A 279 13.93 3.62 16.11
C LEU A 279 12.81 3.57 17.18
N ARG A 280 11.96 4.59 17.27
CA ARG A 280 10.82 4.60 18.21
C ARG A 280 9.55 4.00 17.61
N ARG A 281 9.49 3.87 16.28
CA ARG A 281 8.29 3.37 15.60
C ARG A 281 8.22 1.83 15.64
N PRO A 282 7.11 1.23 16.09
CA PRO A 282 6.94 -0.23 16.14
C PRO A 282 7.13 -0.91 14.78
N TRP A 283 6.64 -0.31 13.70
CA TRP A 283 6.78 -0.87 12.36
C TRP A 283 8.22 -0.82 11.82
N CYS A 284 8.97 0.23 12.15
CA CYS A 284 10.39 0.32 11.79
C CYS A 284 11.23 -0.66 12.62
N ALA A 285 10.94 -0.76 13.92
CA ALA A 285 11.49 -1.76 14.83
C ALA A 285 11.31 -3.18 14.28
N LEU A 286 10.08 -3.51 13.89
CA LEU A 286 9.72 -4.78 13.27
C LEU A 286 10.55 -5.07 12.02
N GLN A 287 10.69 -4.09 11.13
CA GLN A 287 11.47 -4.24 9.89
C GLN A 287 12.94 -4.49 10.16
N ILE A 288 13.56 -3.70 11.06
CA ILE A 288 14.97 -3.81 11.44
C ILE A 288 15.26 -5.15 12.10
N ALA A 289 14.47 -5.54 13.10
CA ALA A 289 14.65 -6.81 13.79
C ALA A 289 14.39 -8.01 12.87
N THR A 290 13.42 -7.92 11.96
CA THR A 290 13.17 -8.95 10.94
C THR A 290 14.38 -9.12 10.04
N ALA A 291 14.95 -8.03 9.52
CA ALA A 291 16.14 -8.09 8.66
C ALA A 291 17.34 -8.69 9.41
N PHE A 292 17.57 -8.25 10.65
CA PHE A 292 18.65 -8.76 11.50
C PHE A 292 18.53 -10.27 11.77
N ASN A 293 17.34 -10.74 12.15
CA ASN A 293 17.09 -12.15 12.46
C ASN A 293 17.24 -13.04 11.21
N ASN A 294 16.88 -12.52 10.03
CA ASN A 294 16.99 -13.23 8.75
C ASN A 294 18.34 -13.01 8.03
N LYS A 295 19.31 -12.36 8.69
CA LYS A 295 20.65 -12.10 8.12
C LYS A 295 20.63 -11.32 6.80
N ILE A 296 19.65 -10.44 6.66
CA ILE A 296 19.57 -9.51 5.54
C ILE A 296 20.56 -8.37 5.80
N PRO A 297 21.46 -8.04 4.85
CA PRO A 297 22.34 -6.89 4.96
C PRO A 297 21.57 -5.60 5.26
N ILE A 298 22.05 -4.85 6.25
CA ILE A 298 21.47 -3.55 6.64
C ILE A 298 22.46 -2.44 6.29
N SER A 299 21.98 -1.41 5.62
CA SER A 299 22.69 -0.15 5.38
C SER A 299 22.00 0.98 6.12
N VAL A 300 22.77 1.89 6.70
CA VAL A 300 22.25 3.05 7.43
C VAL A 300 22.63 4.33 6.71
N VAL A 301 21.64 5.18 6.47
CA VAL A 301 21.85 6.48 5.81
C VAL A 301 21.33 7.62 6.67
N GLN A 302 21.99 8.77 6.55
CA GLN A 302 21.55 10.05 7.09
C GLN A 302 21.23 10.98 5.93
N ILE A 303 20.35 11.95 6.16
CA ILE A 303 19.92 12.91 5.13
C ILE A 303 20.51 14.28 5.46
N ASN A 304 21.11 14.93 4.46
CA ASN A 304 21.58 16.32 4.51
C ASN A 304 22.48 16.64 5.72
N ASP A 305 23.39 15.73 6.08
CA ASP A 305 24.32 15.88 7.21
C ASP A 305 23.63 16.05 8.58
N VAL A 306 22.33 15.74 8.70
CA VAL A 306 21.63 15.72 9.98
C VAL A 306 22.06 14.47 10.75
N ALA A 307 23.15 14.61 11.48
CA ALA A 307 23.70 13.53 12.29
C ALA A 307 22.76 13.20 13.45
N VAL A 308 22.27 11.96 13.47
CA VAL A 308 21.63 11.35 14.63
C VAL A 308 22.69 10.54 15.35
N ASP A 309 23.11 11.02 16.52
CA ASP A 309 24.00 10.28 17.39
C ASP A 309 23.20 9.21 18.13
N VAL A 310 23.55 7.94 17.88
CA VAL A 310 22.85 6.79 18.42
C VAL A 310 23.68 6.26 19.58
N THR A 311 23.61 6.97 20.70
CA THR A 311 24.32 6.60 21.94
C THR A 311 23.65 5.40 22.61
N ILE A 312 24.39 4.72 23.51
CA ILE A 312 23.85 3.59 24.29
C ILE A 312 22.67 4.04 25.15
N SER A 313 22.74 5.24 25.75
CA SER A 313 21.65 5.80 26.55
C SER A 313 20.42 6.10 25.70
N PHE A 314 20.60 6.62 24.47
CA PHE A 314 19.51 6.82 23.53
C PHE A 314 18.85 5.49 23.15
N LEU A 315 19.64 4.44 22.88
CA LEU A 315 19.07 3.12 22.57
C LEU A 315 18.27 2.54 23.74
N GLN A 316 18.76 2.72 24.97
CA GLN A 316 18.06 2.25 26.16
C GLN A 316 16.73 2.99 26.34
N ASP A 317 16.74 4.31 26.22
CA ASP A 317 15.53 5.14 26.26
C ASP A 317 14.51 4.75 25.17
N VAL A 318 14.98 4.49 23.95
CA VAL A 318 14.12 4.02 22.87
C VAL A 318 13.50 2.66 23.22
N LEU A 319 14.29 1.70 23.72
CA LEU A 319 13.78 0.37 24.10
C LEU A 319 12.77 0.44 25.23
N ASP A 320 12.95 1.36 26.18
CA ASP A 320 12.06 1.57 27.32
C ASP A 320 10.78 2.33 26.90
N SER A 321 10.78 3.05 25.78
CA SER A 321 9.62 3.79 25.27
C SER A 321 8.54 2.91 24.62
N PHE A 322 8.85 1.65 24.28
CA PHE A 322 7.90 0.73 23.64
C PHE A 322 6.75 0.35 24.58
N GLN A 323 5.52 0.67 24.17
CA GLN A 323 4.34 0.35 24.95
C GLN A 323 3.92 -1.12 24.75
N PRO A 324 3.12 -1.72 25.66
CA PRO A 324 2.63 -3.08 25.50
C PRO A 324 1.91 -3.34 24.16
N ALA A 325 1.27 -2.33 23.59
CA ALA A 325 0.64 -2.40 22.27
C ALA A 325 1.68 -2.57 21.14
N ASP A 326 2.83 -1.91 21.24
CA ASP A 326 3.93 -2.03 20.28
C ASP A 326 4.61 -3.40 20.38
N LEU A 327 4.89 -3.84 21.61
CA LEU A 327 5.45 -5.16 21.87
C LEU A 327 4.57 -6.28 21.32
N LYS A 328 3.26 -6.06 21.30
CA LYS A 328 2.32 -6.99 20.68
C LYS A 328 2.52 -7.10 19.18
N ILE A 329 2.71 -6.00 18.47
CA ILE A 329 3.01 -5.99 17.01
C ILE A 329 4.28 -6.81 16.74
N LEU A 330 5.33 -6.61 17.55
CA LEU A 330 6.58 -7.35 17.44
C LEU A 330 6.39 -8.85 17.72
N SER A 331 5.69 -9.19 18.80
CA SER A 331 5.43 -10.58 19.20
C SER A 331 4.61 -11.36 18.16
N MET A 332 3.69 -10.68 17.46
CA MET A 332 2.90 -11.29 16.37
C MET A 332 3.75 -11.73 15.19
N ALA A 333 4.89 -11.08 14.97
CA ALA A 333 5.89 -11.46 13.98
C ALA A 333 6.99 -12.39 14.54
N GLY A 334 6.88 -12.79 15.81
CA GLY A 334 7.88 -13.64 16.48
C GLY A 334 9.16 -12.90 16.87
N ILE A 335 9.10 -11.59 17.09
CA ILE A 335 10.24 -10.78 17.53
C ILE A 335 10.16 -10.54 19.03
N SER A 336 11.20 -10.95 19.75
CA SER A 336 11.36 -10.70 21.19
C SER A 336 12.04 -9.34 21.45
N MET A 337 12.00 -8.88 22.70
CA MET A 337 12.73 -7.66 23.09
C MET A 337 14.25 -7.82 23.00
N ASP A 338 14.77 -9.02 23.21
CA ASP A 338 16.21 -9.29 23.07
C ASP A 338 16.65 -9.26 21.60
N ASP A 339 15.80 -9.75 20.68
CA ASP A 339 16.02 -9.61 19.24
C ASP A 339 16.05 -8.12 18.85
N LEU A 340 15.08 -7.35 19.34
CA LEU A 340 15.00 -5.91 19.07
C LEU A 340 16.24 -5.19 19.57
N ARG A 341 16.60 -5.39 20.85
CA ARG A 341 17.82 -4.84 21.46
C ARG A 341 19.04 -5.17 20.61
N SER A 342 19.27 -6.45 20.31
CA SER A 342 20.41 -6.90 19.51
C SER A 342 20.46 -6.23 18.13
N SER A 343 19.30 -6.11 17.47
CA SER A 343 19.19 -5.48 16.15
C SER A 343 19.52 -3.99 16.20
N TYR A 344 19.13 -3.27 17.26
CA TYR A 344 19.39 -1.83 17.40
C TYR A 344 20.86 -1.54 17.71
N PHE A 345 21.48 -2.31 18.60
CA PHE A 345 22.92 -2.22 18.83
C PHE A 345 23.72 -2.54 17.55
N HIS A 346 23.27 -3.52 16.75
CA HIS A 346 23.86 -3.78 15.45
C HIS A 346 23.72 -2.56 14.51
N VAL A 347 22.52 -2.02 14.34
CA VAL A 347 22.28 -0.82 13.49
C VAL A 347 23.12 0.37 13.95
N ALA A 348 23.25 0.61 15.25
CA ALA A 348 24.05 1.70 15.79
C ALA A 348 25.54 1.56 15.46
N SER A 349 26.05 0.32 15.42
CA SER A 349 27.45 0.00 15.08
C SER A 349 27.79 0.13 13.59
N LEU A 350 26.79 0.20 12.71
CA LEU A 350 27.02 0.29 11.27
C LEU A 350 27.49 1.70 10.85
N PRO A 351 28.33 1.79 9.81
CA PRO A 351 28.72 3.08 9.24
C PRO A 351 27.48 3.78 8.67
N LYS A 352 27.37 5.09 8.92
CA LYS A 352 26.28 5.93 8.46
C LYS A 352 26.74 6.68 7.22
N THR A 353 26.07 6.47 6.09
CA THR A 353 26.39 7.18 4.84
C THR A 353 25.50 8.41 4.70
N ASN A 354 26.06 9.58 4.46
CA ASN A 354 25.26 10.78 4.20
C ASN A 354 24.71 10.78 2.75
N LEU A 355 23.42 11.07 2.61
CA LEU A 355 22.74 11.32 1.35
C LEU A 355 22.40 12.81 1.26
N PRO A 356 23.10 13.59 0.41
CA PRO A 356 22.88 15.04 0.30
C PRO A 356 21.66 15.34 -0.58
N LEU A 357 20.49 14.84 -0.19
CA LEU A 357 19.26 14.88 -1.00
C LEU A 357 18.75 16.29 -1.31
N SER A 358 19.19 17.32 -0.57
CA SER A 358 18.93 18.72 -0.85
C SER A 358 19.73 19.29 -2.04
N THR A 359 20.79 18.61 -2.48
CA THR A 359 21.58 19.07 -3.62
C THR A 359 20.83 18.86 -4.94
N PRO A 360 20.84 19.85 -5.87
CA PRO A 360 20.35 19.66 -7.22
C PRO A 360 21.26 18.75 -8.06
N ASP A 361 22.46 18.38 -7.58
CA ASP A 361 23.37 17.50 -8.31
C ASP A 361 22.87 16.05 -8.30
N VAL A 362 22.19 15.69 -9.38
CA VAL A 362 21.66 14.33 -9.63
C VAL A 362 22.77 13.28 -9.58
N LYS A 363 23.96 13.57 -10.11
CA LYS A 363 25.05 12.59 -10.16
C LYS A 363 25.63 12.36 -8.78
N LEU A 364 25.74 13.41 -7.96
CA LEU A 364 26.18 13.27 -6.58
C LEU A 364 25.18 12.43 -5.77
N ASN A 365 23.87 12.69 -5.93
CA ASN A 365 22.83 11.88 -5.29
C ASN A 365 22.90 10.40 -5.70
N GLU A 366 23.06 10.12 -7.00
CA GLU A 366 23.25 8.76 -7.50
C GLU A 366 24.51 8.12 -6.92
N LEU A 367 25.65 8.80 -6.90
CA LEU A 367 26.91 8.29 -6.36
C LEU A 367 26.82 7.99 -4.86
N CYS A 368 26.23 8.89 -4.07
CA CYS A 368 26.03 8.67 -2.64
C CYS A 368 25.05 7.51 -2.37
N ALA A 369 24.00 7.36 -3.19
CA ALA A 369 23.10 6.22 -3.12
C ALA A 369 23.82 4.89 -3.43
N GLN A 370 24.74 4.85 -4.42
CA GLN A 370 25.58 3.67 -4.69
C GLN A 370 26.45 3.31 -3.48
N ARG A 371 27.10 4.31 -2.89
CA ARG A 371 27.96 4.12 -1.71
C ARG A 371 27.17 3.60 -0.52
N ALA A 372 25.95 4.08 -0.31
CA ALA A 372 25.10 3.68 0.81
C ALA A 372 24.76 2.18 0.82
N VAL A 373 24.51 1.58 -0.35
CA VAL A 373 24.19 0.13 -0.46
C VAL A 373 25.44 -0.75 -0.62
N GLY A 374 26.58 -0.15 -0.92
CA GLY A 374 27.86 -0.83 -1.10
C GLY A 374 28.05 -1.48 -2.47
N GLU A 375 29.31 -1.68 -2.85
CA GLU A 375 29.68 -2.18 -4.19
C GLU A 375 29.18 -3.60 -4.47
N ALA A 376 29.10 -4.46 -3.45
CA ALA A 376 28.63 -5.84 -3.61
C ALA A 376 27.18 -5.88 -4.09
N PHE A 377 26.32 -5.02 -3.52
CA PHE A 377 24.95 -4.87 -3.99
C PHE A 377 24.92 -4.28 -5.40
N PHE A 378 25.70 -3.21 -5.63
CA PHE A 378 25.69 -2.51 -6.91
C PHE A 378 26.16 -3.36 -8.09
N ARG A 379 27.07 -4.31 -7.89
CA ARG A 379 27.50 -5.26 -8.94
C ARG A 379 26.38 -6.12 -9.52
N HIS A 380 25.29 -6.33 -8.78
CA HIS A 380 24.14 -7.09 -9.24
C HIS A 380 23.14 -6.24 -10.05
N ILE A 381 23.38 -4.94 -10.12
CA ILE A 381 22.48 -3.98 -10.71
C ILE A 381 22.79 -3.84 -12.20
N LYS A 382 21.79 -4.13 -13.04
CA LYS A 382 21.86 -3.81 -14.46
C LYS A 382 21.62 -2.32 -14.64
N SER A 383 22.55 -1.64 -15.31
CA SER A 383 22.37 -0.23 -15.66
C SER A 383 21.07 -0.05 -16.45
N GLN A 384 20.35 1.02 -16.14
CA GLN A 384 19.16 1.36 -16.90
C GLN A 384 19.57 1.89 -18.29
N GLN A 385 18.76 1.56 -19.30
CA GLN A 385 18.91 2.22 -20.60
C GLN A 385 18.65 3.71 -20.44
N VAL A 386 19.57 4.52 -20.96
CA VAL A 386 19.39 5.96 -21.07
C VAL A 386 18.18 6.21 -21.97
N VAL A 387 17.12 6.78 -21.40
CA VAL A 387 15.96 7.21 -22.18
C VAL A 387 16.42 8.33 -23.10
N ALA A 388 16.25 8.14 -24.42
CA ALA A 388 16.59 9.16 -25.40
C ALA A 388 15.72 10.40 -25.15
N LYS A 389 16.37 11.56 -25.13
CA LYS A 389 15.70 12.85 -24.99
C LYS A 389 15.00 13.18 -26.31
N GLU A 390 13.76 13.63 -26.22
CA GLU A 390 13.02 14.09 -27.39
C GLU A 390 13.44 15.54 -27.70
N PRO A 391 13.90 15.84 -28.93
CA PRO A 391 14.27 17.19 -29.31
C PRO A 391 13.09 18.17 -29.10
N GLY A 392 13.32 19.26 -28.39
CA GLY A 392 12.31 20.31 -28.14
C GLY A 392 11.50 20.14 -26.85
N LYS A 393 11.50 18.95 -26.22
CA LYS A 393 10.92 18.80 -24.87
C LYS A 393 11.91 19.27 -23.81
N LEU A 394 12.00 20.58 -23.61
CA LEU A 394 12.85 21.18 -22.59
C LEU A 394 12.02 21.76 -21.46
N VAL A 395 12.27 21.30 -20.23
CA VAL A 395 11.65 21.84 -19.01
C VAL A 395 12.69 22.33 -18.03
N TYR A 396 12.37 23.47 -17.46
CA TYR A 396 13.09 24.12 -16.39
C TYR A 396 12.30 24.01 -15.10
N ILE A 397 12.93 23.54 -14.01
CA ILE A 397 12.29 23.45 -12.71
C ILE A 397 12.82 24.56 -11.80
N VAL A 398 11.91 25.42 -11.35
CA VAL A 398 12.14 26.45 -10.33
C VAL A 398 11.50 25.99 -9.03
N TYR A 399 12.22 26.11 -7.93
CA TYR A 399 11.75 25.73 -6.60
C TYR A 399 12.53 26.55 -5.57
N ASP A 400 12.06 26.56 -4.33
CA ASP A 400 12.77 27.19 -3.21
C ASP A 400 14.04 26.39 -2.88
N SER A 401 15.19 26.94 -3.23
CA SER A 401 16.50 26.31 -3.03
C SER A 401 16.98 26.32 -1.58
N ARG A 402 16.29 27.03 -0.68
CA ARG A 402 16.57 27.05 0.76
C ARG A 402 15.79 25.99 1.54
N ASP A 403 14.83 25.33 0.89
CA ASP A 403 13.99 24.30 1.49
C ASP A 403 14.37 22.91 0.95
N ASP A 404 14.94 22.08 1.82
CA ASP A 404 15.33 20.71 1.50
C ASP A 404 14.16 19.86 0.98
N LEU A 405 12.93 20.10 1.47
CA LEU A 405 11.76 19.37 1.01
C LEU A 405 11.44 19.74 -0.44
N GLN A 406 11.52 21.03 -0.79
CA GLN A 406 11.31 21.50 -2.17
C GLN A 406 12.34 20.91 -3.14
N ALA A 407 13.59 20.77 -2.71
CA ALA A 407 14.60 20.05 -3.48
C ALA A 407 14.18 18.59 -3.75
N SER A 408 13.62 17.89 -2.77
CA SER A 408 13.08 16.53 -2.96
C SER A 408 11.91 16.50 -3.94
N TYR A 409 10.96 17.44 -3.86
CA TYR A 409 9.86 17.57 -4.81
C TYR A 409 10.37 17.80 -6.23
N ALA A 410 11.30 18.75 -6.39
CA ALA A 410 11.93 19.06 -7.67
C ALA A 410 12.65 17.86 -8.26
N TYR A 411 13.37 17.10 -7.43
CA TYR A 411 14.08 15.89 -7.85
C TYR A 411 13.14 14.82 -8.40
N MET A 412 12.04 14.54 -7.70
CA MET A 412 11.06 13.54 -8.15
C MET A 412 10.37 13.97 -9.44
N LEU A 413 10.00 15.25 -9.55
CA LEU A 413 9.43 15.81 -10.78
C LEU A 413 10.42 15.71 -11.94
N HIS A 414 11.70 16.06 -11.73
CA HIS A 414 12.76 15.88 -12.71
C HIS A 414 12.85 14.44 -13.20
N HIS A 415 12.80 13.48 -12.29
CA HIS A 415 12.86 12.07 -12.65
C HIS A 415 11.62 11.62 -13.45
N PHE A 416 10.41 12.04 -13.07
CA PHE A 416 9.20 11.70 -13.81
C PHE A 416 9.18 12.31 -15.21
N LEU A 417 9.57 13.58 -15.35
CA LEU A 417 9.70 14.25 -16.65
C LEU A 417 10.76 13.56 -17.53
N ARG A 418 11.92 13.18 -16.99
CA ARG A 418 12.94 12.44 -17.75
C ARG A 418 12.46 11.07 -18.21
N LYS A 419 11.62 10.37 -17.44
CA LYS A 419 10.97 9.13 -17.87
C LYS A 419 10.04 9.32 -19.06
N GLN A 420 9.55 10.54 -19.28
CA GLN A 420 8.75 10.95 -20.44
C GLN A 420 9.58 11.66 -21.52
N SER A 421 10.89 11.40 -21.55
CA SER A 421 11.84 11.93 -22.54
C SER A 421 12.04 13.45 -22.54
N TRP A 422 11.66 14.15 -21.48
CA TRP A 422 11.99 15.57 -21.32
C TRP A 422 13.48 15.77 -20.99
N ASP A 423 14.08 16.80 -21.57
CA ASP A 423 15.34 17.39 -21.12
C ASP A 423 15.03 18.34 -19.96
N VAL A 424 15.47 17.98 -18.75
CA VAL A 424 15.07 18.69 -17.53
C VAL A 424 16.28 19.29 -16.86
N HIS A 425 16.18 20.55 -16.46
CA HIS A 425 17.25 21.28 -15.79
C HIS A 425 16.74 22.00 -14.54
N PHE A 426 17.52 21.93 -13.45
CA PHE A 426 17.28 22.70 -12.24
C PHE A 426 17.86 24.10 -12.39
N MET A 427 17.07 25.10 -12.01
CA MET A 427 17.45 26.48 -12.23
C MET A 427 18.62 26.97 -11.37
N GLY A 428 18.76 26.45 -10.14
CA GLY A 428 19.93 26.77 -9.31
C GLY A 428 21.26 26.44 -9.97
N LEU A 429 21.33 25.38 -10.78
CA LEU A 429 22.54 25.00 -11.54
C LEU A 429 22.75 25.84 -12.79
N ILE A 430 21.67 26.31 -13.43
CA ILE A 430 21.74 27.15 -14.64
C ILE A 430 22.35 28.51 -14.31
N VAL A 431 21.91 29.12 -13.21
CA VAL A 431 22.43 30.41 -12.75
C VAL A 431 23.94 30.30 -12.51
N GLN A 432 24.39 29.24 -11.84
CA GLN A 432 25.82 29.00 -11.60
C GLN A 432 26.64 28.81 -12.88
N ARG A 433 26.03 28.29 -13.95
CA ARG A 433 26.70 28.03 -15.23
C ARG A 433 26.52 29.14 -16.26
N GLN A 434 25.73 30.18 -15.93
CA GLN A 434 25.34 31.24 -16.87
C GLN A 434 24.74 30.69 -18.18
N GLU A 435 24.04 29.55 -18.12
CA GLU A 435 23.43 28.94 -19.30
C GLU A 435 22.24 29.78 -19.79
N ILE A 436 22.22 30.08 -21.09
CA ILE A 436 21.15 30.88 -21.69
C ILE A 436 19.86 30.06 -21.76
N LEU A 437 18.77 30.61 -21.19
CA LEU A 437 17.43 30.05 -21.32
C LEU A 437 17.02 29.93 -22.79
N LYS A 438 16.65 28.73 -23.22
CA LYS A 438 16.22 28.49 -24.60
C LYS A 438 14.74 28.88 -24.77
N PRO A 439 14.35 29.57 -25.85
CA PRO A 439 12.98 30.03 -26.05
C PRO A 439 11.98 28.89 -26.19
N LYS A 440 12.37 27.77 -26.83
CA LYS A 440 11.56 26.54 -26.96
C LYS A 440 11.63 25.68 -25.70
N SER A 441 11.05 26.18 -24.61
CA SER A 441 11.07 25.50 -23.31
C SER A 441 9.82 25.83 -22.49
N VAL A 442 9.63 25.10 -21.38
CA VAL A 442 8.59 25.37 -20.39
C VAL A 442 9.21 25.50 -19.01
N CYS A 443 8.74 26.45 -18.21
CA CYS A 443 9.14 26.56 -16.82
C CYS A 443 8.05 25.99 -15.91
N VAL A 444 8.42 25.04 -15.04
CA VAL A 444 7.58 24.53 -13.97
C VAL A 444 8.11 25.07 -12.64
N THR A 445 7.28 25.83 -11.94
CA THR A 445 7.61 26.44 -10.65
C THR A 445 6.86 25.77 -9.52
N LEU A 446 7.61 25.21 -8.57
CA LEU A 446 7.08 24.62 -7.34
C LEU A 446 6.79 25.72 -6.33
N MET A 447 5.51 25.92 -6.03
CA MET A 447 5.02 26.92 -5.09
C MET A 447 5.16 26.41 -3.66
N SER A 448 5.87 27.17 -2.83
CA SER A 448 6.05 26.95 -1.40
C SER A 448 5.91 28.27 -0.64
N LYS A 449 5.82 28.22 0.69
CA LYS A 449 5.79 29.41 1.56
C LYS A 449 7.08 30.24 1.45
N GLY A 450 8.22 29.60 1.19
CA GLY A 450 9.53 30.25 1.11
C GLY A 450 9.93 30.70 -0.29
N LEU A 451 9.25 30.25 -1.36
CA LEU A 451 9.62 30.51 -2.75
C LEU A 451 9.87 32.00 -3.04
N LEU A 452 8.98 32.88 -2.57
CA LEU A 452 9.07 34.33 -2.82
C LEU A 452 10.19 35.01 -2.02
N LYS A 453 10.71 34.34 -1.00
CA LYS A 453 11.86 34.78 -0.20
C LYS A 453 13.17 34.18 -0.68
N ASP A 454 13.14 33.26 -1.64
CA ASP A 454 14.34 32.76 -2.29
C ASP A 454 14.73 33.67 -3.47
N PRO A 455 15.78 34.49 -3.33
CA PRO A 455 16.19 35.42 -4.39
C PRO A 455 16.67 34.71 -5.65
N ILE A 456 17.14 33.47 -5.56
CA ILE A 456 17.56 32.69 -6.73
C ILE A 456 16.32 32.27 -7.52
N ALA A 457 15.33 31.65 -6.85
CA ALA A 457 14.08 31.25 -7.48
C ALA A 457 13.34 32.45 -8.10
N LEU A 458 13.28 33.57 -7.39
CA LEU A 458 12.61 34.78 -7.84
C LEU A 458 13.35 35.47 -9.01
N GLY A 459 14.67 35.60 -8.92
CA GLY A 459 15.48 36.13 -10.03
C GLY A 459 15.31 35.30 -11.31
N VAL A 460 15.22 33.97 -11.17
CA VAL A 460 14.94 33.08 -12.29
C VAL A 460 13.52 33.25 -12.83
N ALA A 461 12.51 33.41 -11.97
CA ALA A 461 11.13 33.64 -12.41
C ALA A 461 11.03 34.90 -13.28
N ILE A 462 11.76 35.97 -12.91
CA ILE A 462 11.88 37.20 -13.71
C ILE A 462 12.54 36.91 -15.06
N LEU A 463 13.65 36.15 -15.08
CA LEU A 463 14.31 35.78 -16.33
C LEU A 463 13.39 34.99 -17.27
N VAL A 464 12.64 34.03 -16.73
CA VAL A 464 11.67 33.21 -17.48
C VAL A 464 10.60 34.11 -18.08
N GLN A 465 10.05 35.05 -17.30
CA GLN A 465 9.04 36.00 -17.76
C GLN A 465 9.60 36.95 -18.84
N ARG A 466 10.80 37.53 -18.64
CA ARG A 466 11.48 38.38 -19.63
C ARG A 466 11.72 37.67 -20.95
N LYS A 467 12.01 36.38 -20.90
CA LYS A 467 12.22 35.53 -22.10
C LYS A 467 10.91 35.05 -22.73
N GLY A 468 9.76 35.36 -22.14
CA GLY A 468 8.46 34.90 -22.63
C GLY A 468 8.27 33.39 -22.55
N ILE A 469 9.05 32.70 -21.70
CA ILE A 469 8.96 31.26 -21.48
C ILE A 469 7.66 31.00 -20.70
N PRO A 470 6.84 30.01 -21.09
CA PRO A 470 5.55 29.80 -20.48
C PRO A 470 5.75 29.17 -19.10
N LEU A 471 5.00 29.67 -18.14
CA LEU A 471 5.11 29.33 -16.73
C LEU A 471 3.95 28.42 -16.31
N ILE A 472 4.28 27.34 -15.58
CA ILE A 472 3.33 26.43 -14.96
C ILE A 472 3.65 26.39 -13.48
N THR A 473 2.65 26.68 -12.65
CA THR A 473 2.80 26.62 -11.20
C THR A 473 2.24 25.31 -10.65
N VAL A 474 2.94 24.74 -9.68
CA VAL A 474 2.61 23.47 -9.04
C VAL A 474 2.73 23.66 -7.53
N VAL A 475 1.66 23.41 -6.77
CA VAL A 475 1.70 23.43 -5.31
C VAL A 475 2.35 22.13 -4.83
N SER A 476 3.54 22.24 -4.24
CA SER A 476 4.33 21.08 -3.80
C SER A 476 4.11 20.71 -2.33
N HIS A 477 3.53 21.57 -1.50
CA HIS A 477 3.36 21.31 -0.06
C HIS A 477 2.03 21.85 0.48
N GLU A 478 1.47 21.19 1.50
CA GLU A 478 0.21 21.57 2.16
C GLU A 478 0.29 22.93 2.87
N GLY A 479 1.51 23.38 3.19
CA GLY A 479 1.77 24.68 3.80
C GLY A 479 1.81 25.87 2.82
N TYR A 480 1.41 25.71 1.56
CA TYR A 480 1.30 26.85 0.66
C TYR A 480 0.16 27.77 1.11
N THR A 481 0.50 29.02 1.35
CA THR A 481 -0.46 30.08 1.66
C THR A 481 -0.50 31.02 0.48
N SER A 482 -1.70 31.36 0.02
CA SER A 482 -1.87 32.38 -0.99
C SER A 482 -1.37 33.72 -0.46
N LEU A 483 -0.83 34.57 -1.34
CA LEU A 483 -0.43 35.92 -0.97
C LEU A 483 -1.66 36.67 -0.46
N ASP A 484 -1.59 37.13 0.78
CA ASP A 484 -2.62 38.00 1.32
C ASP A 484 -2.46 39.43 0.75
N ARG A 485 -3.45 40.27 1.01
CA ARG A 485 -3.43 41.66 0.55
C ARG A 485 -2.26 42.45 1.14
N HIS A 486 -1.86 42.14 2.36
CA HIS A 486 -0.78 42.84 3.07
C HIS A 486 0.59 42.52 2.46
N ASP A 487 0.81 41.28 2.06
CA ASP A 487 2.00 40.85 1.34
C ASP A 487 2.08 41.52 -0.04
N LEU A 488 0.96 41.61 -0.77
CA LEU A 488 0.90 42.34 -2.04
C LEU A 488 1.21 43.84 -1.87
N GLU A 489 0.65 44.49 -0.84
CA GLU A 489 0.92 45.91 -0.54
C GLU A 489 2.39 46.13 -0.16
N LYS A 490 3.00 45.22 0.60
CA LYS A 490 4.43 45.25 0.92
C LYS A 490 5.31 45.06 -0.32
N MET A 491 4.92 44.16 -1.22
CA MET A 491 5.66 43.93 -2.46
C MET A 491 5.58 45.15 -3.38
N GLU A 492 4.41 45.76 -3.51
CA GLU A 492 4.22 46.99 -4.29
C GLU A 492 5.00 48.17 -3.69
N ALA A 493 5.09 48.24 -2.36
CA ALA A 493 5.87 49.25 -1.64
C ALA A 493 7.39 48.97 -1.60
N GLY A 494 7.88 47.86 -2.17
CA GLY A 494 9.30 47.50 -2.13
C GLY A 494 9.83 47.08 -0.75
N THR A 495 8.94 46.86 0.23
CA THR A 495 9.31 46.54 1.62
C THR A 495 9.22 45.05 1.96
N PHE A 496 8.79 44.22 1.00
CA PHE A 496 8.64 42.78 1.20
C PHE A 496 10.00 42.06 1.28
N TRP A 497 10.98 42.50 0.49
CA TRP A 497 12.31 41.88 0.40
C TRP A 497 13.36 42.70 1.13
N SER A 498 14.34 42.03 1.72
CA SER A 498 15.54 42.71 2.23
C SER A 498 16.43 43.21 1.08
N GLN A 499 17.23 44.24 1.34
CA GLN A 499 18.18 44.78 0.34
C GLN A 499 19.18 43.72 -0.15
N ASP A 500 19.61 42.81 0.73
CA ASP A 500 20.49 41.70 0.36
C ASP A 500 19.81 40.68 -0.57
N GLU A 501 18.51 40.43 -0.37
CA GLU A 501 17.73 39.58 -1.26
C GLU A 501 17.53 40.25 -2.63
N LEU A 502 17.20 41.54 -2.65
CA LEU A 502 17.07 42.31 -3.89
C LEU A 502 18.38 42.32 -4.68
N HIS A 503 19.52 42.54 -4.03
CA HIS A 503 20.83 42.48 -4.68
C HIS A 503 21.08 41.11 -5.32
N LYS A 504 20.75 40.01 -4.61
CA LYS A 504 20.88 38.65 -5.15
C LYS A 504 19.94 38.39 -6.32
N VAL A 505 18.69 38.87 -6.26
CA VAL A 505 17.76 38.79 -7.41
C VAL A 505 18.36 39.53 -8.60
N GLN A 506 18.91 40.74 -8.40
CA GLN A 506 19.49 41.56 -9.46
C GLN A 506 20.73 40.91 -10.08
N GLU A 507 21.54 40.20 -9.28
CA GLU A 507 22.67 39.40 -9.77
C GLU A 507 22.21 38.28 -10.71
N VAL A 508 21.13 37.59 -10.34
CA VAL A 508 20.55 36.51 -11.16
C VAL A 508 19.87 37.05 -12.40
N ALA A 509 18.99 38.06 -12.25
CA ALA A 509 18.12 38.57 -13.31
C ALA A 509 18.80 39.62 -14.22
N GLN A 510 20.01 40.07 -13.86
CA GLN A 510 20.75 41.14 -14.54
C GLN A 510 19.91 42.43 -14.65
N ALA A 511 19.77 43.13 -13.52
CA ALA A 511 19.06 44.41 -13.37
C ALA A 511 17.51 44.33 -13.39
N SER A 512 16.91 43.83 -12.32
CA SER A 512 15.47 43.91 -12.05
C SER A 512 15.14 45.11 -11.14
N ASP A 513 14.10 45.87 -11.49
CA ASP A 513 13.48 46.83 -10.58
C ASP A 513 12.44 46.13 -9.68
N GLU A 514 12.03 46.79 -8.60
CA GLU A 514 11.03 46.26 -7.65
C GLU A 514 9.66 46.02 -8.33
N LYS A 515 9.37 46.78 -9.39
CA LYS A 515 8.13 46.66 -10.14
C LYS A 515 8.07 45.37 -10.96
N GLU A 516 9.18 44.98 -11.59
CA GLU A 516 9.30 43.69 -12.28
C GLU A 516 9.22 42.52 -11.30
N LEU A 517 9.84 42.65 -10.13
CA LEU A 517 9.73 41.69 -9.03
C LEU A 517 8.26 41.48 -8.62
N PHE A 518 7.51 42.56 -8.44
CA PHE A 518 6.08 42.52 -8.15
C PHE A 518 5.28 41.84 -9.28
N LEU A 519 5.54 42.21 -10.55
CA LEU A 519 4.87 41.61 -11.72
C LEU A 519 5.18 40.12 -11.89
N ALA A 520 6.43 39.70 -11.64
CA ALA A 520 6.82 38.29 -11.68
C ALA A 520 6.13 37.51 -10.55
N SER A 521 6.16 38.04 -9.33
CA SER A 521 5.52 37.42 -8.16
C SER A 521 4.01 37.25 -8.34
N THR A 522 3.34 38.27 -8.86
CA THR A 522 1.90 38.19 -9.15
C THR A 522 1.60 37.24 -10.30
N SER A 523 2.45 37.15 -11.33
CA SER A 523 2.28 36.21 -12.44
C SER A 523 2.36 34.74 -12.00
N LEU A 524 3.23 34.42 -11.02
CA LEU A 524 3.31 33.09 -10.40
C LEU A 524 1.98 32.70 -9.73
N HIS A 525 1.27 33.67 -9.14
CA HIS A 525 0.01 33.42 -8.45
C HIS A 525 -1.22 33.45 -9.39
N ALA A 526 -1.09 34.08 -10.56
CA ALA A 526 -2.18 34.17 -11.53
C ALA A 526 -2.42 32.87 -12.30
N VAL A 527 -1.38 32.03 -12.44
CA VAL A 527 -1.50 30.73 -13.11
C VAL A 527 -2.02 29.70 -12.10
N LEU A 528 -3.17 29.07 -12.42
CA LEU A 528 -3.80 28.04 -11.60
C LEU A 528 -2.79 26.93 -11.23
N ALA A 529 -2.52 26.79 -9.94
CA ALA A 529 -1.56 25.82 -9.43
C ALA A 529 -2.23 24.45 -9.25
N TRP A 530 -1.60 23.39 -9.77
CA TRP A 530 -1.99 22.00 -9.51
C TRP A 530 -1.22 21.47 -8.31
N GLN A 531 -1.87 20.67 -7.48
CA GLN A 531 -1.19 19.99 -6.37
C GLN A 531 -0.33 18.83 -6.89
N PHE A 532 0.88 18.72 -6.34
CA PHE A 532 1.76 17.58 -6.49
C PHE A 532 2.23 17.17 -5.11
N SER A 533 1.66 16.10 -4.57
CA SER A 533 2.05 15.58 -3.27
C SER A 533 2.73 14.22 -3.41
N PRO A 534 4.06 14.26 -3.56
CA PRO A 534 5.03 13.32 -3.03
C PRO A 534 4.46 12.16 -2.27
N GLN A 535 3.87 12.50 -1.13
CA GLN A 535 3.59 11.64 0.00
C GLN A 535 2.39 10.70 -0.25
N ASN A 536 1.54 11.04 -1.21
CA ASN A 536 0.37 10.25 -1.59
C ASN A 536 0.70 8.85 -2.14
N ASN A 537 -0.32 8.01 -2.27
CA ASN A 537 -0.20 6.72 -2.95
C ASN A 537 0.33 6.92 -4.38
N ARG A 538 1.21 6.02 -4.83
CA ARG A 538 1.80 5.97 -6.17
C ARG A 538 0.82 6.22 -7.32
N GLN A 539 -0.41 5.72 -7.24
CA GLN A 539 -1.41 5.92 -8.29
C GLN A 539 -1.83 7.40 -8.40
N LEU A 540 -2.05 8.06 -7.27
CA LEU A 540 -2.42 9.47 -7.21
C LEU A 540 -1.25 10.36 -7.67
N VAL A 541 -0.03 10.08 -7.21
CA VAL A 541 1.19 10.80 -7.68
C VAL A 541 1.34 10.69 -9.21
N LYS A 542 1.04 9.51 -9.78
CA LYS A 542 1.08 9.31 -11.24
C LYS A 542 0.01 10.15 -11.95
N GLN A 543 -1.19 10.24 -11.40
CA GLN A 543 -2.27 11.07 -11.96
C GLN A 543 -1.94 12.55 -11.91
N GLU A 544 -1.48 13.05 -10.76
CA GLU A 544 -1.04 14.43 -10.56
C GLU A 544 0.07 14.80 -11.56
N PHE A 545 1.09 13.93 -11.67
CA PHE A 545 2.17 14.12 -12.64
C PHE A 545 1.67 14.18 -14.09
N GLN A 546 0.77 13.28 -14.49
CA GLN A 546 0.21 13.27 -15.85
C GLN A 546 -0.52 14.58 -16.21
N ILE A 547 -1.13 15.25 -15.22
CA ILE A 547 -1.76 16.55 -15.41
C ILE A 547 -0.70 17.62 -15.67
N ILE A 548 0.35 17.66 -14.86
CA ILE A 548 1.47 18.60 -14.99
C ILE A 548 2.15 18.42 -16.36
N GLU A 549 2.43 17.18 -16.76
CA GLU A 549 3.04 16.86 -18.05
C GLU A 549 2.15 17.31 -19.22
N LYS A 550 0.86 16.98 -19.20
CA LYS A 550 -0.08 17.41 -20.25
C LYS A 550 -0.13 18.93 -20.37
N ARG A 551 -0.07 19.64 -19.25
CA ARG A 551 -0.04 21.11 -19.24
C ARG A 551 1.26 21.64 -19.85
N ALA A 552 2.40 21.06 -19.48
CA ALA A 552 3.71 21.41 -20.05
C ALA A 552 3.71 21.20 -21.57
N GLN A 553 3.22 20.06 -22.04
CA GLN A 553 3.12 19.78 -23.47
C GLN A 553 2.24 20.79 -24.21
N LYS A 554 1.10 21.18 -23.61
CA LYS A 554 0.18 22.17 -24.18
C LYS A 554 0.83 23.55 -24.31
N GLU A 555 1.54 24.01 -23.29
CA GLU A 555 2.21 25.30 -23.32
C GLU A 555 3.38 25.33 -24.32
N LEU A 556 4.16 24.25 -24.39
CA LEU A 556 5.22 24.10 -25.38
C LEU A 556 4.67 24.15 -26.83
N THR A 557 3.55 23.46 -27.06
CA THR A 557 2.86 23.46 -28.37
C THR A 557 2.35 24.86 -28.71
N ARG A 558 1.76 25.56 -27.73
CA ARG A 558 1.27 26.93 -27.91
C ARG A 558 2.40 27.89 -28.31
N GLN A 559 3.55 27.80 -27.65
CA GLN A 559 4.71 28.61 -28.04
C GLN A 559 5.20 28.31 -29.45
N THR A 560 5.27 27.03 -29.82
CA THR A 560 5.69 26.62 -31.16
C THR A 560 4.75 27.22 -32.23
N MET A 561 3.43 27.21 -31.99
CA MET A 561 2.45 27.83 -32.87
C MET A 561 2.61 29.36 -32.96
N ILE A 562 2.92 30.04 -31.85
CA ILE A 562 3.18 31.49 -31.85
C ILE A 562 4.41 31.80 -32.71
N GLU A 563 5.52 31.09 -32.52
CA GLU A 563 6.74 31.27 -33.31
C GLU A 563 6.51 31.01 -34.82
N GLU A 564 5.76 29.97 -35.17
CA GLU A 564 5.40 29.67 -36.56
C GLU A 564 4.51 30.77 -37.16
N SER A 565 3.56 31.29 -36.37
CA SER A 565 2.67 32.37 -36.80
C SER A 565 3.41 33.70 -36.98
N ASP A 566 4.38 34.00 -36.10
CA ASP A 566 5.18 35.22 -36.18
C ASP A 566 6.25 35.14 -37.27
N GLY A 567 6.79 33.95 -37.56
CA GLY A 567 7.64 33.72 -38.73
C GLY A 567 6.88 33.91 -40.04
N SER A 568 5.61 33.52 -40.10
CA SER A 568 4.74 33.77 -41.25
C SER A 568 4.30 35.23 -41.32
N SER A 569 4.02 35.86 -40.17
CA SER A 569 3.62 37.27 -40.11
C SER A 569 4.79 38.19 -40.36
N THR A 570 6.06 37.88 -40.03
CA THR A 570 7.21 38.73 -40.37
C THR A 570 7.48 38.78 -41.88
N PHE A 571 7.00 37.82 -42.67
CA PHE A 571 6.94 37.94 -44.13
C PHE A 571 5.91 39.00 -44.59
N VAL A 572 4.83 39.21 -43.83
CA VAL A 572 3.75 40.18 -44.13
C VAL A 572 3.94 41.53 -43.41
N ARG A 573 4.54 41.53 -42.22
CA ARG A 573 4.66 42.65 -41.26
C ARG A 573 5.94 43.45 -41.49
N ARG A 574 6.86 42.98 -42.35
CA ARG A 574 7.87 43.84 -42.96
C ARG A 574 7.28 44.90 -43.90
N MET A 575 5.97 44.86 -44.19
CA MET A 575 5.26 45.93 -44.91
C MET A 575 4.48 46.92 -44.02
N THR A 576 4.36 46.73 -42.71
CA THR A 576 3.50 47.61 -41.89
C THR A 576 4.10 47.93 -40.52
N LYS A 577 4.58 49.17 -40.44
CA LYS A 577 5.17 49.92 -39.33
C LYS A 577 4.32 50.01 -38.04
N HIS A 578 5.07 50.23 -36.94
CA HIS A 578 4.89 51.16 -35.80
C HIS A 578 3.55 51.33 -35.05
N SER A 579 3.73 51.55 -33.73
CA SER A 579 2.77 52.06 -32.73
C SER A 579 1.76 51.00 -32.28
N THR A 580 1.49 50.73 -30.99
CA THR A 580 1.41 51.56 -29.79
C THR A 580 1.39 50.63 -28.56
N THR A 581 1.90 51.07 -27.41
CA THR A 581 1.86 50.30 -26.13
C THR A 581 1.16 51.09 -25.03
N THR A 582 0.62 50.34 -24.05
CA THR A 582 0.28 50.65 -22.63
C THR A 582 -1.08 51.25 -22.25
N SER A 583 -1.93 50.43 -21.60
CA SER A 583 -2.64 50.69 -20.33
C SER A 583 -3.44 49.45 -19.85
N THR A 584 -2.93 48.64 -18.90
CA THR A 584 -3.65 47.42 -18.43
C THR A 584 -3.42 46.99 -16.97
N THR A 585 -2.77 47.78 -16.12
CA THR A 585 -2.28 47.28 -14.81
C THR A 585 -3.34 47.11 -13.71
N SER A 586 -4.48 47.80 -13.72
CA SER A 586 -5.48 47.67 -12.63
C SER A 586 -6.44 46.47 -12.79
N SER A 587 -6.68 46.02 -14.02
CA SER A 587 -7.58 44.89 -14.31
C SER A 587 -6.96 43.53 -13.96
N GLU A 588 -5.63 43.41 -14.06
CA GLU A 588 -4.92 42.15 -13.82
C GLU A 588 -4.84 41.81 -12.34
N LEU A 589 -4.67 42.82 -11.46
CA LEU A 589 -4.64 42.65 -10.01
C LEU A 589 -5.97 42.10 -9.46
N GLY A 590 -7.10 42.64 -9.93
CA GLY A 590 -8.43 42.14 -9.55
C GLY A 590 -8.66 40.69 -9.97
N THR A 591 -8.10 40.28 -11.12
CA THR A 591 -8.21 38.91 -11.64
C THR A 591 -7.35 37.93 -10.83
N ALA A 592 -6.15 38.34 -10.41
CA ALA A 592 -5.27 37.52 -9.57
C ALA A 592 -5.89 37.24 -8.19
N ILE A 593 -6.48 38.25 -7.55
CA ILE A 593 -7.14 38.11 -6.24
C ILE A 593 -8.37 37.18 -6.35
N ALA A 594 -9.19 37.34 -7.40
CA ALA A 594 -10.35 36.48 -7.63
C ALA A 594 -9.96 35.02 -7.91
N ASN A 595 -8.86 34.79 -8.62
CA ASN A 595 -8.33 33.45 -8.87
C ASN A 595 -7.78 32.80 -7.59
N SER A 596 -7.11 33.56 -6.73
CA SER A 596 -6.60 33.09 -5.43
C SER A 596 -7.74 32.57 -4.54
N GLN A 597 -8.80 33.37 -4.34
CA GLN A 597 -9.95 32.96 -3.52
C GLN A 597 -10.69 31.73 -4.07
N ARG A 598 -10.63 31.51 -5.39
CA ARG A 598 -11.20 30.32 -6.04
C ARG A 598 -10.37 29.05 -5.77
N ILE A 599 -9.06 29.18 -5.58
CA ILE A 599 -8.17 28.06 -5.23
C ILE A 599 -8.49 27.55 -3.83
N ASP A 600 -8.61 28.44 -2.84
CA ASP A 600 -8.94 28.07 -1.47
C ASP A 600 -10.29 27.33 -1.40
N ARG A 601 -11.29 27.78 -2.18
CA ARG A 601 -12.57 27.08 -2.29
C ARG A 601 -12.45 25.69 -2.94
N ASN A 602 -11.68 25.55 -4.02
CA ASN A 602 -11.48 24.25 -4.69
C ASN A 602 -10.70 23.25 -3.83
N LEU A 603 -9.77 23.73 -2.98
CA LEU A 603 -9.03 22.89 -2.03
C LEU A 603 -9.97 22.41 -0.91
N ALA A 604 -10.79 23.31 -0.36
CA ALA A 604 -11.81 22.97 0.64
C ALA A 604 -12.86 21.98 0.12
N GLU A 605 -13.35 22.15 -1.12
CA GLU A 605 -14.35 21.27 -1.75
C GLU A 605 -13.84 19.84 -2.00
N ARG A 606 -12.51 19.61 -2.03
CA ARG A 606 -11.91 18.28 -2.21
C ARG A 606 -11.81 17.47 -0.92
N GLY A 607 -12.34 17.97 0.20
CA GLY A 607 -12.31 17.28 1.48
C GLY A 607 -10.91 17.16 2.07
N VAL A 608 -9.99 18.01 1.64
CA VAL A 608 -8.70 18.21 2.30
C VAL A 608 -8.98 19.22 3.40
N ASP A 609 -9.21 18.73 4.61
CA ASP A 609 -9.21 19.59 5.79
C ASP A 609 -7.75 20.06 5.99
N PRO A 610 -7.42 21.36 5.84
CA PRO A 610 -6.07 21.86 6.10
C PRO A 610 -5.69 21.78 7.59
N TYR A 611 -6.65 21.44 8.45
CA TYR A 611 -6.50 21.17 9.87
C TYR A 611 -6.99 19.76 10.23
N GLY A 612 -6.97 18.82 9.28
CA GLY A 612 -7.32 17.44 9.55
C GLY A 612 -6.41 16.89 10.63
N ASP A 613 -6.92 16.90 11.87
CA ASP A 613 -6.29 16.33 13.05
C ASP A 613 -5.70 14.98 12.66
N GLU A 614 -4.37 14.90 12.70
CA GLU A 614 -3.73 13.65 13.03
C GLU A 614 -4.43 13.18 14.30
N ALA A 615 -5.26 12.15 14.19
CA ALA A 615 -5.55 11.28 15.31
C ALA A 615 -4.23 10.60 15.68
N ASP A 616 -3.32 11.38 16.26
CA ASP A 616 -2.46 10.90 17.32
C ASP A 616 -3.41 10.28 18.34
N CYS A 617 -3.26 8.97 18.51
CA CYS A 617 -3.66 8.33 19.74
C CYS A 617 -2.70 8.78 20.86
N ASP A 618 -2.66 10.08 21.12
CA ASP A 618 -2.17 10.61 22.38
C ASP A 618 -3.30 10.39 23.39
N LEU A 619 -3.16 9.30 24.13
CA LEU A 619 -3.84 9.13 25.40
C LEU A 619 -3.24 10.16 26.35
N ASP A 620 -3.81 11.37 26.35
CA ASP A 620 -3.58 12.35 27.40
C ASP A 620 -4.00 11.74 28.75
N SER A 621 -2.99 11.44 29.55
CA SER A 621 -3.10 11.24 30.98
C SER A 621 -3.24 12.59 31.67
N ASP A 622 -4.48 12.99 31.96
CA ASP A 622 -4.86 13.63 33.24
C ASP A 622 -6.35 13.99 33.27
N GLY A 623 -7.02 13.67 34.38
CA GLY A 623 -8.36 14.20 34.67
C GLY A 623 -9.35 13.20 35.25
N THR A 624 -9.27 13.02 36.57
CA THR A 624 -10.33 12.54 37.46
C THR A 624 -11.77 12.83 37.00
N VAL A 625 -12.61 11.80 36.84
CA VAL A 625 -14.06 11.89 37.06
C VAL A 625 -14.57 10.61 37.74
N GLU A 626 -15.33 10.85 38.81
CA GLU A 626 -16.01 9.93 39.69
C GLU A 626 -17.12 9.11 38.99
N ASN A 627 -17.36 7.92 39.55
CA ASN A 627 -18.66 7.26 39.79
C ASN A 627 -19.69 6.99 38.66
N GLU A 628 -20.27 5.79 38.79
CA GLU A 628 -21.57 5.30 38.28
C GLU A 628 -21.68 4.98 36.77
N PHE A 629 -21.43 3.71 36.41
CA PHE A 629 -22.46 2.68 36.15
C PHE A 629 -21.83 1.35 35.67
#